data_AF-A0A3P1ZFJ0-F1
#
_entry.id   AF-A0A3P1ZFJ0-F1
#
_cell.length_a   1.000
_cell.length_b   1.000
_cell.length_c   1.000
_cell.angle_alpha   90.00
_cell.angle_beta   90.00
_cell.angle_gamma   90.00
#
_symmetry.space_group_name_H-M   'P 1'
#
loop_
_entity.id
_entity.type
_entity.pdbx_description
1 polymer ?
#
loop_
_entity_poly.entity_id
_entity_poly.type
_entity_poly.pdbx_seq_one_letter_code
_entity_poly.pdbx_strand_id
1 'polypeptide(L)'
;IKQDGFTFDMGPTIVMMPEIYRDVFNYAQKNMNDYLEIKQLSHIYDIYFSETDQIRVPTDLAQLRDMLESIEPNSTHGFMSFLTDIYERYEIARKYFLERTFRKPTDFY
;
A
#
# COMPACT_ATOMS: atom_id res chain seq x y z
N ILE A 1 -22.51 -8.25 1.89
CA ILE A 1 -23.98 -8.06 1.82
C ILE A 1 -24.38 -7.89 0.37
N LYS A 2 -25.49 -8.49 -0.11
CA LYS A 2 -26.00 -8.27 -1.47
C LYS A 2 -27.39 -7.65 -1.40
N GLN A 3 -27.59 -6.53 -2.08
CA GLN A 3 -28.86 -5.81 -2.08
C GLN A 3 -29.01 -5.04 -3.40
N ASP A 4 -30.19 -5.09 -4.02
CA ASP A 4 -30.55 -4.29 -5.20
C ASP A 4 -29.54 -4.36 -6.37
N GLY A 5 -28.89 -5.52 -6.55
CA GLY A 5 -27.85 -5.73 -7.57
C GLY A 5 -26.43 -5.32 -7.15
N PHE A 6 -26.27 -4.69 -5.99
CA PHE A 6 -24.97 -4.31 -5.43
C PHE A 6 -24.42 -5.40 -4.52
N THR A 7 -23.08 -5.53 -4.50
CA THR A 7 -22.35 -6.35 -3.54
C THR A 7 -21.47 -5.45 -2.69
N PHE A 8 -21.69 -5.49 -1.38
CA PHE A 8 -20.92 -4.77 -0.39
C PHE A 8 -19.96 -5.74 0.31
N ASP A 9 -18.67 -5.47 0.16
CA ASP A 9 -17.62 -6.13 0.94
C ASP A 9 -17.46 -5.38 2.27
N MET A 10 -17.42 -6.12 3.37
CA MET A 10 -17.21 -5.57 4.72
C MET A 10 -15.82 -5.90 5.28
N GLY A 11 -15.00 -6.60 4.48
CA GLY A 11 -13.62 -6.89 4.76
C GLY A 11 -12.69 -5.74 4.41
N PRO A 12 -11.37 -5.93 4.61
CA PRO A 12 -10.38 -4.97 4.20
C PRO A 12 -10.40 -4.81 2.67
N THR A 13 -10.48 -3.56 2.21
CA THR A 13 -10.59 -3.22 0.79
C THR A 13 -9.25 -2.82 0.16
N ILE A 14 -8.22 -2.58 0.96
CA ILE A 14 -6.90 -2.12 0.49
C ILE A 14 -5.90 -3.28 0.55
N VAL A 15 -5.41 -3.67 -0.63
CA VAL A 15 -4.33 -4.66 -0.77
C VAL A 15 -3.02 -3.91 -0.97
N MET A 16 -2.16 -3.86 0.05
CA MET A 16 -0.87 -3.14 -0.01
C MET A 16 0.31 -4.00 -0.47
N MET A 17 0.34 -5.29 -0.10
CA MET A 17 1.47 -6.20 -0.31
C MET A 17 1.03 -7.47 -1.08
N PRO A 18 0.71 -7.36 -2.39
CA PRO A 18 0.22 -8.48 -3.19
C PRO A 18 1.23 -9.65 -3.31
N GLU A 19 2.52 -9.38 -3.10
CA GLU A 19 3.61 -10.37 -3.11
C GLU A 19 3.45 -11.44 -2.02
N ILE A 20 2.96 -11.08 -0.83
CA ILE A 20 2.75 -12.04 0.26
C ILE A 20 1.73 -13.10 -0.16
N TYR A 21 0.66 -12.69 -0.83
CA TYR A 21 -0.34 -13.62 -1.36
C TYR A 21 0.29 -14.51 -2.43
N ARG A 22 1.06 -13.91 -3.35
CA ARG A 22 1.75 -14.63 -4.42
C ARG A 22 2.67 -15.73 -3.88
N ASP A 23 3.38 -15.48 -2.79
CA ASP A 23 4.25 -16.46 -2.15
C ASP A 23 3.49 -17.69 -1.64
N VAL A 24 2.28 -17.52 -1.12
CA VAL A 24 1.41 -18.63 -0.71
C VAL A 24 1.00 -19.49 -1.90
N PHE A 25 0.63 -18.88 -3.03
CA PHE A 25 0.31 -19.61 -4.27
C PHE A 25 1.54 -20.34 -4.81
N ASN A 26 2.70 -19.68 -4.83
CA ASN A 26 3.97 -20.27 -5.27
C ASN A 26 4.33 -21.50 -4.42
N TYR A 27 4.18 -21.41 -3.09
CA TYR A 27 4.42 -22.53 -2.18
C TYR A 27 3.52 -23.74 -2.51
N ALA A 28 2.27 -23.49 -2.90
CA ALA A 28 1.34 -24.52 -3.35
C ALA A 28 1.54 -24.96 -4.82
N GLN A 29 2.59 -24.47 -5.49
CA GLN A 29 2.87 -24.71 -6.91
C GLN A 29 1.70 -24.28 -7.82
N LYS A 30 1.06 -23.15 -7.48
CA LYS A 30 -0.03 -22.53 -8.25
C LYS A 30 0.35 -21.14 -8.71
N ASN A 31 -0.27 -20.70 -9.81
CA ASN A 31 -0.17 -19.31 -10.26
C ASN A 31 -1.36 -18.52 -9.69
N MET A 32 -1.09 -17.45 -8.95
CA MET A 32 -2.12 -16.59 -8.36
C MET A 32 -3.07 -15.99 -9.41
N ASN A 33 -2.57 -15.68 -10.61
CA ASN A 33 -3.35 -15.05 -11.67
C ASN A 33 -4.41 -15.98 -12.28
N ASP A 34 -4.32 -17.30 -12.03
CA ASP A 34 -5.37 -18.25 -12.43
C ASP A 34 -6.61 -18.15 -11.52
N TYR A 35 -6.49 -17.49 -10.37
CA TYR A 35 -7.52 -17.42 -9.33
C TYR A 35 -7.96 -15.98 -9.02
N LEU A 36 -7.06 -15.00 -9.16
CA LEU A 36 -7.30 -13.61 -8.76
C LEU A 36 -6.90 -12.64 -9.87
N GLU A 37 -7.79 -11.70 -10.17
CA GLU A 37 -7.49 -10.53 -11.00
C GLU A 37 -7.17 -9.34 -10.07
N ILE A 38 -5.90 -8.93 -10.03
CA ILE A 38 -5.47 -7.76 -9.25
C ILE A 38 -5.29 -6.57 -10.20
N LYS A 39 -5.99 -5.47 -9.93
CA LYS A 39 -5.91 -4.23 -10.69
C LYS A 39 -5.22 -3.15 -9.88
N GLN A 40 -4.16 -2.59 -10.44
CA GLN A 40 -3.52 -1.41 -9.86
C GLN A 40 -4.42 -0.19 -10.02
N LEU A 41 -4.69 0.50 -8.93
CA LEU A 41 -5.40 1.79 -8.96
C LEU A 41 -4.43 2.91 -9.36
N SER A 42 -4.93 3.88 -10.13
CA SER A 42 -4.15 5.04 -10.57
C SER A 42 -3.84 6.03 -9.42
N HIS A 43 -4.63 5.99 -8.36
CA HIS A 43 -4.51 6.81 -7.16
C HIS A 43 -4.78 5.95 -5.92
N ILE A 44 -4.17 6.35 -4.80
CA ILE A 44 -4.26 5.64 -3.52
C ILE A 44 -5.56 6.03 -2.81
N TYR A 45 -5.83 7.34 -2.70
CA TYR A 45 -7.06 7.90 -2.13
C TYR A 45 -7.22 9.38 -2.53
N ASP A 46 -8.44 9.88 -2.34
CA ASP A 46 -8.77 11.30 -2.45
C ASP A 46 -8.99 11.88 -1.05
N ILE A 47 -8.37 13.03 -0.77
CA ILE A 47 -8.60 13.82 0.45
C ILE A 47 -9.55 14.96 0.09
N TYR A 48 -10.70 15.03 0.74
CA TYR A 48 -11.68 16.10 0.55
C TYR A 48 -11.62 17.10 1.71
N PHE A 49 -11.32 18.36 1.41
CA PHE A 49 -11.39 19.48 2.36
C PHE A 49 -12.73 20.22 2.25
N SER A 50 -13.29 20.28 1.04
CA SER A 50 -14.64 20.75 0.74
C SER A 50 -15.17 20.12 -0.55
N GLU A 51 -16.37 20.47 -1.00
CA GLU A 51 -16.92 19.97 -2.27
C GLU A 51 -16.08 20.34 -3.50
N THR A 52 -15.37 21.48 -3.45
CA THR A 52 -14.54 21.98 -4.56
C THR A 52 -13.05 21.95 -4.27
N ASP A 53 -12.66 21.49 -3.07
CA ASP A 53 -11.26 21.42 -2.65
C ASP A 53 -10.92 19.98 -2.25
N GLN A 54 -10.13 19.33 -3.12
CA GLN A 54 -9.70 17.96 -2.93
C GLN A 54 -8.27 17.77 -3.43
N ILE A 55 -7.55 16.85 -2.80
CA ILE A 55 -6.24 16.38 -3.23
C ILE A 55 -6.35 14.90 -3.57
N ARG A 56 -6.05 14.54 -4.83
CA ARG A 56 -5.94 13.15 -5.28
C ARG A 56 -4.50 12.70 -5.15
N VAL A 57 -4.24 11.64 -4.37
CA VAL A 57 -2.88 11.11 -4.18
C VAL A 57 -2.60 10.05 -5.24
N PRO A 58 -1.76 10.32 -6.26
CA PRO A 58 -1.47 9.36 -7.32
C PRO A 58 -0.53 8.25 -6.84
N THR A 59 -0.62 7.08 -7.49
CA THR A 59 0.32 5.97 -7.26
C THR A 59 1.65 6.18 -8.02
N ASP A 60 1.61 6.91 -9.13
CA ASP A 60 2.79 7.20 -9.95
C ASP A 60 3.66 8.29 -9.32
N LEU A 61 4.98 8.05 -9.26
CA LEU A 61 5.92 8.93 -8.57
C LEU A 61 6.09 10.30 -9.25
N ALA A 62 6.01 10.35 -10.59
CA ALA A 62 6.12 11.61 -11.32
C ALA A 62 4.89 12.49 -11.09
N GLN A 63 3.70 11.89 -11.15
CA GLN A 63 2.46 12.57 -10.78
C GLN A 63 2.45 12.99 -9.30
N LEU A 64 3.00 12.16 -8.41
CA LEU A 64 3.07 12.48 -6.98
C LEU A 64 3.95 13.70 -6.73
N ARG A 65 5.11 13.78 -7.40
CA ARG A 65 5.95 14.98 -7.38
C ARG A 65 5.17 16.21 -7.83
N ASP A 66 4.51 16.14 -8.99
CA ASP A 66 3.80 17.29 -9.56
C ASP A 66 2.67 17.75 -8.63
N MET A 67 1.98 16.81 -7.99
CA MET A 67 0.99 17.09 -6.94
C MET A 67 1.64 17.80 -5.74
N LEU A 68 2.75 17.30 -5.21
CA LEU A 68 3.45 17.91 -4.06
C LEU A 68 3.91 19.35 -4.37
N GLU A 69 4.51 19.57 -5.55
CA GLU A 69 4.95 20.91 -6.00
C GLU A 69 3.77 21.88 -6.19
N SER A 70 2.59 21.38 -6.58
CA SER A 70 1.37 22.19 -6.67
C SER A 70 0.82 22.63 -5.31
N ILE A 71 1.08 21.85 -4.26
CA ILE A 71 0.67 22.17 -2.87
C ILE A 71 1.67 23.16 -2.25
N GLU A 72 2.95 22.83 -2.30
CA GLU A 72 4.02 23.67 -1.77
C GLU A 72 5.27 23.53 -2.66
N PRO A 73 5.73 24.62 -3.30
CA PRO A 73 6.93 24.59 -4.13
C PRO A 73 8.18 24.17 -3.36
N ASN A 74 9.01 23.32 -3.96
CA ASN A 74 10.23 22.71 -3.40
C ASN A 74 10.00 21.68 -2.29
N SER A 75 8.77 21.23 -2.06
CA SER A 75 8.46 20.22 -1.04
C SER A 75 8.89 18.80 -1.42
N THR A 76 9.02 18.51 -2.73
CA THR A 76 9.35 17.15 -3.22
C THR A 76 10.61 16.60 -2.58
N HIS A 77 11.66 17.41 -2.49
CA HIS A 77 12.95 16.93 -2.00
C HIS A 77 12.88 16.47 -0.53
N GLY A 78 12.17 17.24 0.31
CA GLY A 78 11.93 16.88 1.70
C GLY A 78 11.10 15.60 1.83
N PHE A 79 10.04 15.48 1.02
CA PHE A 79 9.19 14.29 1.00
C PHE A 79 9.97 13.04 0.57
N MET A 80 10.79 13.12 -0.47
CA MET A 80 11.61 12.00 -0.93
C MET A 80 12.63 11.56 0.13
N SER A 81 13.26 12.53 0.81
CA SER A 81 14.20 12.24 1.90
C SER A 81 13.52 11.52 3.06
N PHE A 82 12.30 11.95 3.42
CA PHE A 82 11.46 11.29 4.41
C PHE A 82 11.05 9.88 3.99
N LEU A 83 10.67 9.69 2.72
CA LEU A 83 10.31 8.38 2.18
C LEU A 83 11.50 7.40 2.24
N THR A 84 12.71 7.87 1.94
CA THR A 84 13.94 7.07 2.06
C THR A 84 14.18 6.64 3.52
N ASP A 85 14.11 7.57 4.48
CA ASP A 85 14.28 7.25 5.91
C ASP A 85 13.25 6.23 6.40
N ILE A 86 11.97 6.39 6.03
CA ILE A 86 10.94 5.41 6.37
C ILE A 86 11.20 4.06 5.72
N TYR A 87 11.63 4.03 4.45
CA TYR A 87 11.90 2.79 3.75
C TYR A 87 13.03 2.00 4.42
N GLU A 88 14.10 2.67 4.88
CA GLU A 88 15.16 2.02 5.65
C GLU A 88 14.64 1.39 6.94
N ARG A 89 13.77 2.09 7.66
CA ARG A 89 13.13 1.55 8.88
C ARG A 89 12.20 0.39 8.58
N TYR A 90 11.45 0.47 7.48
CA TYR A 90 10.58 -0.60 7.02
C TYR A 90 11.38 -1.86 6.70
N GLU A 91 12.52 -1.75 6.02
CA GLU A 91 13.40 -2.88 5.71
C GLU A 91 13.94 -3.57 6.97
N ILE A 92 14.32 -2.78 7.98
CA ILE A 92 14.70 -3.31 9.30
C ILE A 92 13.52 -4.01 9.96
N ALA A 93 12.36 -3.37 10.00
CA ALA A 93 11.14 -3.93 10.60
C ALA A 93 10.75 -5.25 9.91
N ARG A 94 10.79 -5.28 8.58
CA ARG A 94 10.45 -6.44 7.77
C ARG A 94 11.36 -7.63 8.11
N LYS A 95 12.67 -7.43 8.03
CA LYS A 95 13.67 -8.48 8.25
C LYS A 95 13.66 -9.03 9.68
N TYR A 96 13.56 -8.16 10.68
CA TYR A 96 13.74 -8.58 12.07
C TYR A 96 12.42 -8.91 12.78
N PHE A 97 11.28 -8.38 12.32
CA PHE A 97 10.00 -8.50 13.00
C PHE A 97 8.87 -9.05 12.14
N LEU A 98 8.68 -8.60 10.89
CA LEU A 98 7.50 -9.02 10.11
C LEU A 98 7.66 -10.43 9.51
N GLU A 99 8.86 -10.75 9.00
CA GLU A 99 9.15 -12.06 8.38
C GLU A 99 9.57 -13.12 9.40
N ARG A 100 9.83 -12.71 10.64
CA ARG A 100 10.20 -13.62 11.72
C ARG A 100 8.96 -14.09 12.47
N THR A 101 8.88 -15.40 12.70
CA THR A 101 7.82 -15.98 13.52
C THR A 101 8.22 -15.93 14.99
N PHE A 102 7.35 -15.35 15.83
CA PHE A 102 7.51 -15.34 17.29
C PHE A 102 6.47 -16.26 17.92
N ARG A 103 6.91 -17.42 18.42
CA ARG A 103 6.04 -18.41 19.09
C ARG A 103 6.32 -18.52 20.58
N LYS A 104 7.46 -18.02 21.06
CA LYS A 104 7.86 -18.02 22.47
C LYS A 104 8.38 -16.64 22.87
N PRO A 105 8.25 -16.24 24.16
CA PRO A 105 8.82 -14.99 24.65
C PRO A 105 10.34 -14.86 24.40
N THR A 106 11.06 -15.97 24.39
CA THR A 106 12.50 -16.02 24.08
C THR A 106 12.82 -15.69 22.63
N ASP A 107 11.85 -15.65 21.71
CA ASP A 107 12.13 -15.31 20.32
C ASP A 107 12.39 -13.79 20.15
N PHE A 108 11.95 -12.98 21.13
CA PHE A 108 12.12 -11.53 21.14
C PHE A 108 13.48 -11.07 21.69
N TYR A 109 14.17 -11.91 22.46
CA TYR A 109 15.45 -11.62 23.12
C TYR A 109 16.58 -12.42 22.48
#